data_AF-A0A6P0Z3F1-F1
#
_entry.id   AF-A0A6P0Z3F1-F1
#
_cell.length_a   1.000
_cell.length_b   1.000
_cell.length_c   1.000
_cell.angle_alpha   90.00
_cell.angle_beta   90.00
_cell.angle_gamma   90.00
#
_symmetry.space_group_name_H-M   'P 1'
#
loop_
_entity.id
_entity.type
_entity.pdbx_description
1 polymer ?
#
loop_
_entity_poly.entity_id
_entity_poly.type
_entity_poly.pdbx_seq_one_letter_code
_entity_poly.pdbx_strand_id
1 'polypeptide(L)'
;MDDKGKTFHSAQRGETDFLDVAPVKEDWGGDGRGHMNLSGRLTPISKEYIPRQYKHFDSNVVPEENGWRVNGMPTSVASGKRRLLSWHDCGASTSKVLLPPQFEAPAGIFTADLEIFILSGEIKLGDWKLRQHGYSFIPAGVKVGPWKVLGTQE
;
A
#
# COMPACT_ATOMS: atom_id res chain seq x y z
N MET A 1 18.31 44.27 -24.23
CA MET A 1 17.18 43.33 -24.26
C MET A 1 17.85 41.97 -24.26
N ASP A 2 18.21 41.48 -23.08
CA ASP A 2 19.07 40.30 -22.92
C ASP A 2 18.53 39.48 -21.76
N ASP A 3 17.73 38.47 -22.11
CA ASP A 3 17.22 37.45 -21.22
C ASP A 3 18.30 36.39 -21.02
N LYS A 4 19.12 36.55 -19.98
CA LYS A 4 20.11 35.53 -19.60
C LYS A 4 19.39 34.39 -18.89
N GLY A 5 19.25 33.29 -19.62
CA GLY A 5 18.66 32.04 -19.18
C GLY A 5 19.09 31.64 -17.78
N LYS A 6 18.12 31.54 -16.88
CA LYS A 6 18.28 30.91 -15.57
C LYS A 6 18.45 29.41 -15.78
N THR A 7 19.71 28.98 -15.80
CA THR A 7 20.06 27.57 -15.69
C THR A 7 19.65 27.10 -14.29
N PHE A 8 18.61 26.27 -14.22
CA PHE A 8 18.26 25.58 -12.98
C PHE A 8 19.36 24.56 -12.70
N HIS A 9 20.24 24.88 -11.76
CA HIS A 9 21.16 23.90 -11.21
C HIS A 9 20.33 22.81 -10.51
N SER A 10 20.25 21.62 -11.11
CA SER A 10 19.77 20.46 -10.38
C SER A 10 20.70 20.27 -9.18
N ALA A 11 20.13 20.36 -7.99
CA ALA A 11 20.84 20.02 -6.77
C ALA A 11 21.40 18.60 -6.95
N GLN A 12 22.67 18.43 -6.61
CA GLN A 12 23.38 17.16 -6.66
C GLN A 12 22.53 16.10 -5.95
N ARG A 13 22.05 15.10 -6.70
CA ARG A 13 21.36 13.91 -6.19
C ARG A 13 22.32 13.17 -5.25
N GLY A 14 22.10 13.31 -3.95
CA GLY A 14 22.77 12.51 -2.93
C GLY A 14 22.41 11.03 -3.09
N GLU A 15 23.29 10.17 -2.59
CA GLU A 15 23.19 8.71 -2.65
C GLU A 15 21.81 8.18 -2.22
N THR A 16 21.19 7.44 -3.16
CA THR A 16 19.92 6.70 -3.09
C THR A 16 18.71 7.50 -2.58
N ASP A 17 18.01 8.17 -3.51
CA ASP A 17 16.59 8.51 -3.31
C ASP A 17 15.83 7.19 -3.11
N PHE A 18 15.28 6.95 -1.92
CA PHE A 18 14.53 5.72 -1.61
C PHE A 18 13.25 5.57 -2.46
N LEU A 19 12.84 6.63 -3.14
CA LEU A 19 11.74 6.62 -4.12
C LEU A 19 12.19 6.11 -5.51
N ASP A 20 13.50 6.09 -5.78
CA ASP A 20 14.08 5.66 -7.07
C ASP A 20 14.54 4.18 -6.99
N VAL A 21 13.58 3.27 -6.81
CA VAL A 21 13.82 1.83 -6.79
C VAL A 21 13.68 1.26 -8.20
N ALA A 22 14.70 0.52 -8.64
CA ALA A 22 14.69 -0.13 -9.95
C ALA A 22 13.45 -1.05 -10.10
N PRO A 23 12.65 -0.89 -11.17
CA PRO A 23 11.48 -1.73 -11.39
C PRO A 23 11.86 -3.20 -11.58
N VAL A 24 11.12 -4.10 -10.95
CA VAL A 24 11.22 -5.55 -11.19
C VAL A 24 10.42 -5.88 -12.45
N LYS A 25 11.03 -6.61 -13.38
CA LYS A 25 10.35 -7.07 -14.60
C LYS A 25 9.19 -8.01 -14.27
N GLU A 26 8.14 -7.94 -15.06
CA GLU A 26 6.94 -8.74 -14.86
C GLU A 26 7.13 -10.16 -15.42
N ASP A 27 6.52 -11.15 -14.76
CA ASP A 27 6.65 -12.60 -15.09
C ASP A 27 6.35 -12.90 -16.57
N TRP A 28 5.44 -12.14 -17.18
CA TRP A 28 5.02 -12.31 -18.57
C TRP A 28 5.94 -11.63 -19.59
N GLY A 29 7.02 -10.97 -19.15
CA GLY A 29 8.00 -10.29 -20.00
C GLY A 29 7.86 -8.77 -20.08
N GLY A 30 7.02 -8.17 -19.23
CA GLY A 30 6.86 -6.73 -19.14
C GLY A 30 8.07 -6.02 -18.50
N ASP A 31 8.17 -4.71 -18.71
CA ASP A 31 9.34 -3.90 -18.34
C ASP A 31 9.32 -3.39 -16.89
N GLY A 32 8.27 -3.73 -16.12
CA GLY A 32 8.14 -3.37 -14.71
C GLY A 32 7.62 -1.95 -14.45
N ARG A 33 7.38 -1.13 -15.47
CA ARG A 33 6.88 0.26 -15.32
C ARG A 33 5.47 0.36 -14.75
N GLY A 34 4.78 -0.75 -14.56
CA GLY A 34 3.51 -0.81 -13.83
C GLY A 34 3.67 -0.76 -12.31
N HIS A 35 4.85 -1.06 -11.76
CA HIS A 35 5.16 -1.07 -10.32
C HIS A 35 4.27 -1.98 -9.42
N MET A 36 3.39 -2.79 -10.02
CA MET A 36 2.43 -3.64 -9.30
C MET A 36 3.06 -4.81 -8.53
N ASN A 37 4.19 -5.33 -9.02
CA ASN A 37 4.92 -6.45 -8.41
C ASN A 37 4.01 -7.67 -8.08
N LEU A 38 3.16 -8.09 -9.04
CA LEU A 38 2.23 -9.22 -8.88
C LEU A 38 2.87 -10.60 -9.16
N SER A 39 4.05 -10.60 -9.78
CA SER A 39 4.79 -11.78 -10.18
C SER A 39 5.30 -12.61 -9.00
N GLY A 40 5.33 -13.94 -9.14
CA GLY A 40 6.02 -14.82 -8.19
C GLY A 40 5.46 -14.88 -6.77
N ARG A 41 4.22 -14.45 -6.53
CA ARG A 41 3.69 -14.33 -5.16
C ARG A 41 3.35 -15.67 -4.49
N LEU A 42 3.63 -15.75 -3.19
CA LEU A 42 3.12 -16.77 -2.29
C LEU A 42 1.65 -16.50 -1.93
N THR A 43 0.97 -17.52 -1.41
CA THR A 43 -0.40 -17.41 -0.89
C THR A 43 -0.53 -18.15 0.44
N PRO A 44 -1.55 -17.86 1.27
CA PRO A 44 -1.73 -18.52 2.57
C PRO A 44 -1.89 -20.04 2.50
N ILE A 45 -2.34 -20.56 1.36
CA ILE A 45 -2.62 -21.98 1.14
C ILE A 45 -1.44 -22.72 0.48
N SER A 46 -0.28 -22.08 0.34
CA SER A 46 0.85 -22.67 -0.38
C SER A 46 2.19 -22.21 0.20
N LYS A 47 3.07 -23.16 0.46
CA LYS A 47 4.39 -22.89 1.06
C LYS A 47 5.35 -22.17 0.12
N GLU A 48 5.10 -22.24 -1.19
CA GLU A 48 5.96 -21.70 -2.23
C GLU A 48 5.13 -21.11 -3.37
N TYR A 49 5.78 -20.30 -4.21
CA TYR A 49 5.19 -19.89 -5.48
C TYR A 49 5.08 -21.10 -6.43
N ILE A 50 3.91 -21.29 -7.04
CA ILE A 50 3.66 -22.35 -8.02
C ILE A 50 3.35 -21.67 -9.36
N PRO A 51 4.26 -21.69 -10.33
CA PRO A 51 4.05 -21.03 -11.62
C PRO A 51 2.82 -21.58 -12.35
N ARG A 52 2.09 -20.69 -13.03
CA ARG A 52 0.97 -21.03 -13.95
C ARG A 52 -0.18 -21.83 -13.30
N GLN A 53 -0.32 -21.78 -11.99
CA GLN A 53 -1.38 -22.46 -11.23
C GLN A 53 -2.36 -21.46 -10.65
N TYR A 54 -3.65 -21.57 -11.01
CA TYR A 54 -4.70 -20.80 -10.34
C TYR A 54 -4.87 -21.31 -8.90
N LYS A 55 -5.13 -20.37 -7.99
CA LYS A 55 -5.38 -20.64 -6.57
C LYS A 55 -6.62 -19.85 -6.14
N HIS A 56 -7.64 -20.56 -5.67
CA HIS A 56 -8.86 -19.97 -5.13
C HIS A 56 -8.99 -20.38 -3.67
N PHE A 57 -9.36 -19.44 -2.81
CA PHE A 57 -9.61 -19.70 -1.39
C PHE A 57 -10.52 -18.62 -0.82
N ASP A 58 -11.27 -18.95 0.23
CA ASP A 58 -12.08 -17.99 0.95
C ASP A 58 -11.19 -17.13 1.87
N SER A 59 -11.25 -15.81 1.71
CA SER A 59 -10.55 -14.86 2.60
C SER A 59 -10.99 -14.94 4.06
N ASN A 60 -12.16 -15.52 4.34
CA ASN A 60 -12.68 -15.67 5.70
C ASN A 60 -12.00 -16.80 6.49
N VAL A 61 -11.40 -17.78 5.81
CA VAL A 61 -10.67 -18.87 6.47
C VAL A 61 -9.17 -18.62 6.58
N VAL A 62 -8.66 -17.55 5.97
CA VAL A 62 -7.26 -17.13 6.13
C VAL A 62 -7.01 -16.68 7.56
N PRO A 63 -5.92 -17.13 8.22
CA PRO A 63 -5.59 -16.71 9.57
C PRO A 63 -5.56 -15.19 9.73
N GLU A 64 -6.17 -14.71 10.81
CA GLU A 64 -6.25 -13.30 11.16
C GLU A 64 -5.14 -12.93 12.15
N GLU A 65 -4.27 -12.03 11.72
CA GLU A 65 -3.25 -11.40 12.55
C GLU A 65 -3.88 -10.25 13.33
N ASN A 66 -3.97 -10.41 14.65
CA ASN A 66 -4.39 -9.34 15.54
C ASN A 66 -3.24 -8.36 15.82
N GLY A 67 -3.55 -7.10 16.10
CA GLY A 67 -2.53 -6.11 16.44
C GLY A 67 -1.73 -5.60 15.24
N TRP A 68 -2.25 -5.76 14.02
CA TRP A 68 -1.58 -5.31 12.81
C TRP A 68 -1.39 -3.79 12.79
N ARG A 69 -0.21 -3.35 12.37
CA ARG A 69 0.19 -1.95 12.26
C ARG A 69 1.17 -1.79 11.10
N VAL A 70 1.06 -0.69 10.36
CA VAL A 70 2.05 -0.31 9.34
C VAL A 70 3.38 0.03 10.04
N ASN A 71 4.49 -0.50 9.53
CA ASN A 71 5.82 -0.19 10.06
C ASN A 71 6.08 1.32 10.04
N GLY A 72 6.61 1.86 11.14
CA GLY A 72 6.83 3.30 11.32
C GLY A 72 5.63 4.10 11.85
N MET A 73 4.44 3.50 11.93
CA MET A 73 3.28 4.16 12.55
C MET A 73 3.46 4.31 14.07
N PRO A 74 3.11 5.46 14.69
CA PRO A 74 3.20 5.64 16.14
C PRO A 74 2.44 4.56 16.92
N THR A 75 2.99 4.14 18.05
CA THR A 75 2.40 3.08 18.90
C THR A 75 1.05 3.49 19.51
N SER A 76 0.78 4.79 19.63
CA SER A 76 -0.50 5.34 20.12
C SER A 76 -1.67 5.15 19.17
N VAL A 77 -1.43 4.94 17.87
CA VAL A 77 -2.49 4.70 16.88
C VAL A 77 -3.15 3.34 17.18
N ALA A 78 -4.47 3.21 17.05
CA ALA A 78 -5.13 1.92 17.26
C ALA A 78 -4.65 0.89 16.21
N SER A 79 -4.33 -0.33 16.64
CA SER A 79 -3.95 -1.42 15.72
C SER A 79 -5.17 -2.02 15.05
N GLY A 80 -5.01 -2.43 13.79
CA GLY A 80 -6.01 -3.18 13.04
C GLY A 80 -5.84 -4.69 13.17
N LYS A 81 -6.55 -5.40 12.31
CA LYS A 81 -6.35 -6.82 12.05
C LYS A 81 -6.08 -7.04 10.57
N ARG A 82 -5.28 -8.05 10.24
CA ARG A 82 -4.90 -8.36 8.85
C ARG A 82 -5.06 -9.83 8.52
N ARG A 83 -5.55 -10.11 7.31
CA ARG A 83 -5.41 -11.40 6.63
C ARG A 83 -4.59 -11.18 5.38
N LEU A 84 -3.37 -11.72 5.37
CA LEU A 84 -2.45 -11.62 4.22
C LEU A 84 -2.92 -12.58 3.13
N LEU A 85 -3.14 -12.12 1.89
CA LEU A 85 -3.76 -12.93 0.83
C LEU A 85 -2.75 -13.36 -0.24
N SER A 86 -1.78 -12.50 -0.54
CA SER A 86 -0.62 -12.83 -1.36
C SER A 86 0.53 -11.89 -1.03
N TRP A 87 1.76 -12.37 -1.19
CA TRP A 87 2.95 -11.55 -0.94
C TRP A 87 4.16 -12.06 -1.72
N HIS A 88 5.14 -11.18 -1.87
CA HIS A 88 6.48 -11.51 -2.35
C HIS A 88 7.50 -11.04 -1.32
N ASP A 89 8.68 -11.67 -1.26
CA ASP A 89 9.71 -11.35 -0.28
C ASP A 89 10.31 -9.95 -0.45
N CYS A 90 10.05 -9.29 -1.60
CA CYS A 90 10.39 -7.88 -1.82
C CYS A 90 9.46 -6.89 -1.07
N GLY A 91 8.44 -7.38 -0.36
CA GLY A 91 7.50 -6.59 0.44
C GLY A 91 6.16 -6.30 -0.24
N ALA A 92 6.06 -6.48 -1.56
CA ALA A 92 4.80 -6.33 -2.28
C ALA A 92 3.77 -7.35 -1.78
N SER A 93 2.56 -6.89 -1.43
CA SER A 93 1.54 -7.76 -0.87
C SER A 93 0.12 -7.25 -1.11
N THR A 94 -0.84 -8.16 -0.97
CA THR A 94 -2.27 -7.84 -0.95
C THR A 94 -2.87 -8.47 0.30
N SER A 95 -3.65 -7.69 1.06
CA SER A 95 -4.23 -8.13 2.32
C SER A 95 -5.61 -7.55 2.55
N LYS A 96 -6.45 -8.30 3.27
CA LYS A 96 -7.72 -7.80 3.83
C LYS A 96 -7.46 -7.27 5.22
N VAL A 97 -7.73 -5.99 5.44
CA VAL A 97 -7.48 -5.31 6.73
C VAL A 97 -8.80 -4.86 7.33
N LEU A 98 -8.94 -5.01 8.65
CA LEU A 98 -10.02 -4.45 9.45
C LEU A 98 -9.44 -3.39 10.39
N LEU A 99 -9.88 -2.15 10.22
CA LEU A 99 -9.53 -1.04 11.10
C LEU A 99 -10.63 -0.85 12.16
N PRO A 100 -10.28 -0.68 13.44
CA PRO A 100 -11.28 -0.50 14.49
C PRO A 100 -11.95 0.90 14.42
N PRO A 101 -13.14 1.10 15.01
CA PRO A 101 -13.86 2.38 14.95
C PRO A 101 -13.05 3.58 15.48
N GLN A 102 -12.20 3.36 16.48
CA GLN A 102 -11.32 4.38 17.06
C GLN A 102 -10.00 4.59 16.28
N PHE A 103 -9.85 4.00 15.09
CA PHE A 103 -8.65 4.17 14.28
C PHE A 103 -8.53 5.60 13.77
N GLU A 104 -7.43 6.25 14.15
CA GLU A 104 -7.00 7.55 13.65
C GLU A 104 -5.47 7.56 13.54
N ALA A 105 -4.97 7.91 12.36
CA ALA A 105 -3.56 7.91 12.02
C ALA A 105 -3.12 9.30 11.52
N PRO A 106 -1.88 9.70 11.81
CA PRO A 106 -1.36 11.01 11.45
C PRO A 106 -1.16 11.17 9.95
N ALA A 107 -0.96 12.41 9.51
CA ALA A 107 -0.50 12.71 8.17
C ALA A 107 0.93 12.20 7.94
N GLY A 108 1.25 11.81 6.71
CA GLY A 108 2.57 11.28 6.37
C GLY A 108 2.68 10.86 4.92
N ILE A 109 3.78 10.16 4.60
CA ILE A 109 4.01 9.50 3.31
C ILE A 109 4.14 8.00 3.52
N PHE A 110 3.89 7.21 2.47
CA PHE A 110 4.29 5.80 2.40
C PHE A 110 5.55 5.67 1.54
N THR A 111 6.39 4.69 1.87
CA THR A 111 7.64 4.42 1.13
C THR A 111 7.43 3.55 -0.11
N ALA A 112 6.20 3.10 -0.36
CA ALA A 112 5.80 2.30 -1.52
C ALA A 112 4.41 2.73 -1.99
N ASP A 113 4.07 2.41 -3.23
CA ASP A 113 2.73 2.63 -3.77
C ASP A 113 1.69 1.86 -2.95
N LEU A 114 0.58 2.52 -2.65
CA LEU A 114 -0.50 1.97 -1.84
C LEU A 114 -1.84 2.10 -2.56
N GLU A 115 -2.48 0.96 -2.77
CA GLU A 115 -3.87 0.86 -3.23
C GLU A 115 -4.80 0.55 -2.07
N ILE A 116 -5.91 1.29 -1.99
CA ILE A 116 -6.96 1.08 -0.99
C ILE A 116 -8.29 0.91 -1.72
N PHE A 117 -8.98 -0.19 -1.44
CA PHE A 117 -10.36 -0.44 -1.88
C PHE A 117 -11.23 -0.79 -0.68
N ILE A 118 -12.32 -0.05 -0.48
CA ILE A 118 -13.18 -0.20 0.70
C ILE A 118 -14.22 -1.31 0.45
N LEU A 119 -14.09 -2.41 1.19
CA LEU A 119 -15.05 -3.53 1.12
C LEU A 119 -16.35 -3.23 1.88
N SER A 120 -16.24 -2.59 3.05
CA SER A 120 -17.36 -2.20 3.89
C SER A 120 -16.97 -1.00 4.77
N GLY A 121 -17.97 -0.25 5.23
CA GLY A 121 -17.77 0.91 6.08
C GLY A 121 -17.31 2.15 5.30
N GLU A 122 -16.70 3.09 6.01
CA GLU A 122 -16.23 4.35 5.46
C GLU A 122 -14.93 4.77 6.15
N ILE A 123 -14.01 5.36 5.38
CA ILE A 123 -12.76 5.92 5.89
C ILE A 123 -12.57 7.34 5.33
N LYS A 124 -11.98 8.23 6.12
CA LYS A 124 -11.54 9.54 5.67
C LYS A 124 -10.03 9.50 5.46
N LEU A 125 -9.55 9.89 4.27
CA LEU A 125 -8.13 10.05 3.93
C LEU A 125 -7.86 11.54 3.64
N GLY A 126 -7.21 12.26 4.55
CA GLY A 126 -7.09 13.71 4.44
C GLY A 126 -8.48 14.35 4.40
N ASP A 127 -8.78 15.13 3.36
CA ASP A 127 -10.11 15.77 3.22
C ASP A 127 -11.16 14.89 2.53
N TRP A 128 -10.76 13.74 2.01
CA TRP A 128 -11.59 12.91 1.15
C TRP A 128 -12.21 11.77 1.94
N LYS A 129 -13.50 11.48 1.67
CA LYS A 129 -14.21 10.35 2.25
C LYS A 129 -14.33 9.24 1.23
N LEU A 130 -13.91 8.04 1.60
CA LEU A 130 -14.08 6.83 0.81
C LEU A 130 -15.09 5.93 1.51
N ARG A 131 -16.25 5.76 0.88
CA ARG A 131 -17.31 4.85 1.31
C ARG A 131 -17.09 3.46 0.71
N GLN A 132 -17.99 2.53 0.99
CA GLN A 132 -18.04 1.22 0.35
C GLN A 132 -17.84 1.33 -1.18
N HIS A 133 -16.92 0.50 -1.67
CA HIS A 133 -16.42 0.44 -3.05
C HIS A 133 -15.67 1.68 -3.54
N GLY A 134 -15.34 2.61 -2.63
CA GLY A 134 -14.40 3.70 -2.88
C GLY A 134 -12.99 3.16 -3.07
N TYR A 135 -12.25 3.81 -3.96
CA TYR A 135 -10.88 3.45 -4.34
C TYR A 135 -9.95 4.66 -4.21
N SER A 136 -8.70 4.42 -3.83
CA SER A 136 -7.61 5.39 -3.90
C SER A 136 -6.29 4.72 -4.24
N PHE A 137 -5.53 5.36 -5.11
CA PHE A 137 -4.13 5.06 -5.37
C PHE A 137 -3.27 6.17 -4.77
N ILE A 138 -2.34 5.82 -3.89
CA ILE A 138 -1.41 6.74 -3.23
C ILE A 138 -0.01 6.35 -3.69
N PRO A 139 0.60 7.09 -4.63
CA PRO A 139 1.98 6.83 -5.04
C PRO A 139 2.96 6.99 -3.87
N ALA A 140 4.07 6.25 -3.91
CA ALA A 140 5.16 6.41 -2.95
C ALA A 140 5.60 7.87 -2.85
N GLY A 141 5.84 8.34 -1.63
CA GLY A 141 6.27 9.72 -1.36
C GLY A 141 5.16 10.78 -1.44
N VAL A 142 3.94 10.45 -1.90
CA VAL A 142 2.80 11.38 -1.86
C VAL A 142 2.28 11.52 -0.44
N LYS A 143 2.16 12.77 0.03
CA LYS A 143 1.68 13.08 1.37
C LYS A 143 0.17 12.92 1.47
N VAL A 144 -0.28 12.09 2.40
CA VAL A 144 -1.69 11.94 2.78
C VAL A 144 -1.91 12.70 4.09
N GLY A 145 -3.04 13.40 4.19
CA GLY A 145 -3.47 14.03 5.44
C GLY A 145 -3.80 13.01 6.53
N PRO A 146 -4.20 13.46 7.74
CA PRO A 146 -4.66 12.55 8.77
C PRO A 146 -5.83 11.71 8.26
N TRP A 147 -5.92 10.46 8.72
CA TRP A 147 -6.91 9.54 8.23
C TRP A 147 -7.50 8.69 9.34
N LYS A 148 -8.80 8.38 9.21
CA LYS A 148 -9.56 7.73 10.27
C LYS A 148 -10.77 6.99 9.74
N VAL A 149 -11.19 5.97 10.47
CA VAL A 149 -12.47 5.30 10.22
C VAL A 149 -13.61 6.27 10.53
N LEU A 150 -14.66 6.24 9.71
CA LEU A 150 -15.87 7.03 9.91
C LEU A 150 -17.04 6.12 10.28
N GLY A 151 -17.75 6.51 11.34
CA GLY A 151 -18.91 5.79 11.85
C GLY A 151 -18.54 4.54 12.65
N THR A 152 -19.47 4.12 13.51
CA THR A 152 -19.53 2.76 14.05
C THR A 152 -20.41 1.96 13.11
N GLN A 153 -19.90 0.88 12.52
CA GLN A 153 -20.82 -0.14 12.00
C GLN A 153 -21.56 -0.73 13.21
N GLU A 154 -22.87 -0.52 13.27
CA GLU A 154 -23.80 -1.38 14.02
C GLU A 154 -23.85 -2.77 13.39
#